data_AF-A0AAV9WCK2-F1
#
_entry.id   AF-A0AAV9WCK2-F1
#
_cell.length_a   1.000
_cell.length_b   1.000
_cell.length_c   1.000
_cell.angle_alpha   90.00
_cell.angle_beta   90.00
_cell.angle_gamma   90.00
#
_symmetry.space_group_name_H-M   'P 1'
#
loop_
_entity.id
_entity.type
_entity.pdbx_description
1 polymer ?
#
loop_
_entity_poly.entity_id
_entity_poly.type
_entity_poly.pdbx_seq_one_letter_code
_entity_poly.pdbx_strand_id
1 'polypeptide(L)'
;MLFRFFYTLLLLVACASASVLKYDPNYSYSRNLALTSFACSDGANGLITKFKGSVQNLSQLRSKLKPGVQVAAHKSVTAWNSPYCGACFSARNPATGLSIKFIAIDVARDGVETVVASPEAFSSVSKSGTTAEGVINPVYITFYGTVTAAAASNCWA
;
A
#
# COMPACT_ATOMS: atom_id res chain seq x y z
N MET A 1 -54.94 -18.40 -10.52
CA MET A 1 -53.89 -18.25 -11.54
C MET A 1 -53.68 -16.74 -11.74
N LEU A 2 -52.51 -16.12 -11.67
CA LEU A 2 -51.14 -16.55 -11.50
C LEU A 2 -50.41 -15.29 -10.99
N PHE A 3 -49.76 -15.38 -9.82
CA PHE A 3 -48.85 -14.33 -9.34
C PHE A 3 -47.74 -14.12 -10.38
N ARG A 4 -47.67 -12.94 -11.01
CA ARG A 4 -46.53 -12.54 -11.83
C ARG A 4 -45.78 -11.43 -11.12
N PHE A 5 -44.99 -11.84 -10.12
CA PHE A 5 -43.89 -11.05 -9.59
C PHE A 5 -42.90 -10.78 -10.74
N PHE A 6 -42.94 -9.58 -11.31
CA PHE A 6 -41.87 -9.09 -12.17
C PHE A 6 -40.68 -8.75 -11.27
N TYR A 7 -39.81 -9.72 -11.04
CA TYR A 7 -38.50 -9.50 -10.40
C TYR A 7 -37.61 -8.73 -11.37
N THR A 8 -37.51 -7.42 -11.19
CA THR A 8 -36.51 -6.58 -11.86
C THR A 8 -35.15 -6.90 -11.26
N LEU A 9 -34.40 -7.79 -11.91
CA LEU A 9 -33.01 -8.09 -11.56
C LEU A 9 -32.14 -6.88 -11.95
N LEU A 10 -31.91 -5.96 -11.00
CA LEU A 10 -30.98 -4.85 -11.17
C LEU A 10 -29.55 -5.41 -11.15
N LEU A 11 -28.95 -5.58 -12.32
CA LEU A 11 -27.52 -5.92 -12.45
C LEU A 11 -26.69 -4.71 -11.99
N LEU A 12 -26.20 -4.74 -10.75
CA LEU A 12 -25.11 -3.86 -10.32
C LEU A 12 -23.85 -4.27 -11.09
N VAL A 13 -23.56 -3.56 -12.18
CA VAL A 13 -22.21 -3.57 -12.77
C VAL A 13 -21.29 -2.89 -11.78
N ALA A 14 -20.51 -3.69 -11.04
CA ALA A 14 -19.41 -3.17 -10.25
C ALA A 14 -18.36 -2.59 -11.20
N CYS A 15 -18.27 -1.26 -11.27
CA CYS A 15 -17.19 -0.59 -12.00
C CYS A 15 -15.90 -0.84 -11.21
N ALA A 16 -15.12 -1.83 -11.62
CA ALA A 16 -13.84 -2.13 -11.00
C ALA A 16 -12.84 -1.02 -11.36
N SER A 17 -12.60 -0.10 -10.43
CA SER A 17 -11.51 0.87 -10.58
C SER A 17 -10.19 0.12 -10.66
N ALA A 18 -9.50 0.23 -11.80
CA ALA A 18 -8.18 -0.36 -11.98
C ALA A 18 -7.21 0.30 -11.00
N SER A 19 -6.63 -0.51 -10.11
CA SER A 19 -5.51 -0.09 -9.28
C SER A 19 -4.21 -0.59 -9.91
N VAL A 20 -3.12 0.16 -9.76
CA VAL A 20 -1.82 -0.19 -10.35
C VAL A 20 -0.73 -0.27 -9.30
N LEU A 21 0.20 -1.20 -9.50
CA LEU A 21 1.44 -1.31 -8.73
C LEU A 21 2.62 -0.95 -9.64
N LYS A 22 3.41 0.03 -9.22
CA LYS A 22 4.68 0.45 -9.84
C LYS A 22 5.82 0.23 -8.85
N TYR A 23 7.05 0.51 -9.28
CA TYR A 23 8.21 0.46 -8.40
C TYR A 23 9.08 1.71 -8.47
N ASP A 24 9.76 1.99 -7.36
CA ASP A 24 10.85 2.96 -7.25
C ASP A 24 11.90 2.42 -6.26
N PRO A 25 13.18 2.34 -6.64
CA PRO A 25 14.27 1.93 -5.77
C PRO A 25 14.35 2.65 -4.42
N ASN A 26 13.85 3.88 -4.29
CA ASN A 26 13.88 4.65 -3.05
C ASN A 26 13.08 4.02 -1.90
N TYR A 27 12.13 3.14 -2.20
CA TYR A 27 11.38 2.37 -1.21
C TYR A 27 12.08 1.08 -0.77
N SER A 28 13.24 0.73 -1.33
CA SER A 28 14.00 -0.44 -0.90
C SER A 28 14.68 -0.19 0.45
N TYR A 29 14.51 -1.12 1.39
CA TYR A 29 15.18 -1.07 2.69
C TYR A 29 16.72 -1.02 2.57
N SER A 30 17.29 -1.55 1.49
CA SER A 30 18.74 -1.51 1.23
C SER A 30 19.29 -0.10 1.03
N ARG A 31 18.45 0.83 0.53
CA ARG A 31 18.82 2.24 0.36
C ARG A 31 18.86 2.99 1.67
N ASN A 32 18.14 2.49 2.68
CA ASN A 32 18.09 3.04 4.03
C ASN A 32 17.87 4.57 4.09
N LEU A 33 16.98 5.09 3.25
CA LEU A 33 16.72 6.52 3.18
C LEU A 33 16.16 7.06 4.51
N ALA A 34 16.48 8.33 4.80
CA ALA A 34 15.93 9.03 5.94
C ALA A 34 14.42 9.23 5.77
N LEU A 35 13.66 9.07 6.86
CA LEU A 35 12.20 9.23 6.83
C LEU A 35 11.76 10.64 6.46
N THR A 36 12.61 11.64 6.69
CA THR A 36 12.43 13.04 6.25
C THR A 36 12.33 13.20 4.72
N SER A 37 12.69 12.17 3.95
CA SER A 37 12.55 12.18 2.49
C SER A 37 11.13 11.86 2.00
N PHE A 38 10.23 11.46 2.91
CA PHE A 38 8.88 11.01 2.56
C PHE A 38 7.81 11.88 3.24
N ALA A 39 6.60 11.92 2.68
CA ALA A 39 5.49 12.68 3.24
C ALA A 39 5.09 12.23 4.67
N CYS A 40 5.31 10.96 5.02
CA CYS A 40 5.01 10.44 6.36
C CYS A 40 6.19 10.51 7.34
N SER A 41 7.01 11.53 7.20
CA SER A 41 8.12 11.87 8.09
C SER A 41 7.63 12.20 9.51
N ASP A 42 7.33 13.46 9.79
CA ASP A 42 6.97 14.01 11.09
C ASP A 42 5.56 14.65 11.07
N GLY A 43 5.27 15.49 12.07
CA GLY A 43 3.93 16.01 12.35
C GLY A 43 3.07 15.02 13.15
N ALA A 44 1.86 15.43 13.53
CA ALA A 44 0.97 14.65 14.40
C ALA A 44 0.68 13.21 13.89
N ASN A 45 0.69 13.02 12.57
CA ASN A 45 0.46 11.74 11.91
C ASN A 45 1.74 11.07 11.38
N GLY A 46 2.89 11.76 11.42
CA GLY A 46 4.16 11.26 10.91
C GLY A 46 4.73 10.09 11.71
N LEU A 47 5.52 9.25 11.05
CA LEU A 47 6.09 8.05 11.64
C LEU A 47 7.19 8.37 12.65
N ILE A 48 8.02 9.39 12.41
CA ILE A 48 9.04 9.85 13.36
C ILE A 48 8.36 10.24 14.67
N THR A 49 7.30 11.04 14.59
CA THR A 49 6.54 11.53 15.75
C THR A 49 5.80 10.40 16.47
N LYS A 50 5.09 9.52 15.73
CA LYS A 50 4.36 8.37 16.31
C LYS A 50 5.27 7.42 17.08
N PHE A 51 6.51 7.25 16.62
CA PHE A 51 7.51 6.42 17.27
C PHE A 51 8.46 7.21 18.19
N LYS A 52 8.10 8.44 18.58
CA LYS A 52 8.84 9.29 19.52
C LYS A 52 10.33 9.43 19.15
N GLY A 53 10.63 9.54 17.86
CA GLY A 53 11.98 9.69 17.32
C GLY A 53 12.81 8.40 17.23
N SER A 54 12.28 7.24 17.63
CA SER A 54 13.01 5.96 17.58
C SER A 54 13.17 5.37 16.18
N VAL A 55 12.52 5.97 15.17
CA VAL A 55 12.69 5.65 13.75
C VAL A 55 13.03 6.93 13.00
N GLN A 56 14.14 6.92 12.28
CA GLN A 56 14.67 8.05 11.49
C GLN A 56 14.98 7.65 10.05
N ASN A 57 15.05 6.35 9.75
CA ASN A 57 15.32 5.80 8.42
C ASN A 57 14.54 4.50 8.18
N LEU A 58 14.56 4.03 6.92
CA LEU A 58 13.82 2.83 6.51
C LEU A 58 14.25 1.56 7.27
N SER A 59 15.53 1.40 7.63
CA SER A 59 15.99 0.23 8.38
C SER A 59 15.41 0.20 9.81
N GLN A 60 15.43 1.33 10.50
CA GLN A 60 14.81 1.45 11.82
C GLN A 60 13.29 1.28 11.74
N LEU A 61 12.63 1.82 10.71
CA LEU A 61 11.20 1.62 10.48
C LEU A 61 10.89 0.13 10.24
N ARG A 62 11.70 -0.57 9.44
CA ARG A 62 11.56 -2.01 9.19
C ARG A 62 11.53 -2.82 10.48
N SER A 63 12.30 -2.43 11.50
CA SER A 63 12.32 -3.11 12.81
C SER A 63 10.98 -3.04 13.57
N LYS A 64 10.08 -2.13 13.19
CA LYS A 64 8.73 -1.98 13.77
C LYS A 64 7.66 -2.77 13.00
N LEU A 65 8.04 -3.40 11.89
CA LEU A 65 7.13 -4.09 10.99
C LEU A 65 7.26 -5.60 11.14
N LYS A 66 6.16 -6.30 10.84
CA LYS A 66 6.16 -7.76 10.75
C LYS A 66 7.08 -8.23 9.61
N PRO A 67 7.63 -9.46 9.72
CA PRO A 67 8.43 -10.04 8.64
C PRO A 67 7.70 -10.00 7.29
N GLY A 68 8.41 -9.57 6.25
CA GLY A 68 7.91 -9.51 4.86
C GLY A 68 7.10 -8.26 4.50
N VAL A 69 6.75 -7.41 5.47
CA VAL A 69 6.01 -6.16 5.21
C VAL A 69 6.94 -5.13 4.56
N GLN A 70 6.45 -4.51 3.50
CA GLN A 70 7.17 -3.51 2.71
C GLN A 70 6.76 -2.09 3.08
N VAL A 71 7.50 -1.11 2.60
CA VAL A 71 7.08 0.29 2.55
C VAL A 71 6.72 0.66 1.12
N ALA A 72 5.74 1.55 0.95
CA ALA A 72 5.35 2.04 -0.36
C ALA A 72 4.77 3.45 -0.28
N ALA A 73 4.78 4.15 -1.41
CA ALA A 73 3.86 5.25 -1.64
C ALA A 73 2.45 4.72 -1.95
N HIS A 74 1.42 5.44 -1.51
CA HIS A 74 0.03 5.09 -1.74
C HIS A 74 -0.82 6.33 -2.02
N LYS A 75 -1.86 6.19 -2.83
CA LYS A 75 -2.76 7.30 -3.18
C LYS A 75 -3.46 7.93 -1.98
N SER A 76 -3.79 7.13 -0.95
CA SER A 76 -4.45 7.62 0.27
C SER A 76 -3.56 8.60 1.08
N VAL A 77 -2.24 8.57 0.90
CA VAL A 77 -1.35 9.59 1.44
C VAL A 77 -1.34 10.75 0.45
N THR A 78 -2.05 11.83 0.76
CA THR A 78 -2.26 12.95 -0.19
C THR A 78 -1.24 14.08 -0.03
N ALA A 79 -0.63 14.20 1.14
CA ALA A 79 0.33 15.24 1.50
C ALA A 79 1.17 14.84 2.72
N TRP A 80 2.14 15.68 3.06
CA TRP A 80 2.85 15.62 4.34
C TRP A 80 1.87 15.59 5.52
N ASN A 81 2.19 14.83 6.57
CA ASN A 81 1.37 14.68 7.77
C ASN A 81 -0.06 14.12 7.50
N SER A 82 -0.23 13.33 6.43
CA SER A 82 -1.51 12.67 6.10
C SER A 82 -2.01 11.77 7.24
N PRO A 83 -3.33 11.72 7.52
CA PRO A 83 -3.90 10.77 8.48
C PRO A 83 -3.69 9.29 8.07
N TYR A 84 -3.41 9.01 6.79
CA TYR A 84 -3.10 7.67 6.29
C TYR A 84 -1.63 7.28 6.46
N CYS A 85 -0.80 8.12 7.11
CA CYS A 85 0.59 7.77 7.35
C CYS A 85 0.75 6.53 8.24
N GLY A 86 1.40 5.51 7.69
CA GLY A 86 1.56 4.20 8.30
C GLY A 86 0.36 3.26 8.16
N ALA A 87 -0.65 3.63 7.35
CA ALA A 87 -1.77 2.74 7.04
C ALA A 87 -1.28 1.44 6.40
N CYS A 88 -1.87 0.32 6.82
CA CYS A 88 -1.53 -1.04 6.40
C CYS A 88 -2.45 -1.49 5.27
N PHE A 89 -1.85 -2.04 4.21
CA PHE A 89 -2.53 -2.50 3.01
C PHE A 89 -1.98 -3.85 2.53
N SER A 90 -2.70 -4.50 1.63
CA SER A 90 -2.20 -5.55 0.75
C SER A 90 -2.44 -5.16 -0.70
N ALA A 91 -1.49 -5.48 -1.58
CA ALA A 91 -1.66 -5.45 -3.03
C ALA A 91 -1.53 -6.88 -3.56
N ARG A 92 -2.59 -7.38 -4.21
CA ARG A 92 -2.63 -8.71 -4.83
C ARG A 92 -2.63 -8.58 -6.35
N ASN A 93 -1.73 -9.29 -7.01
CA ASN A 93 -1.77 -9.46 -8.45
C ASN A 93 -2.71 -10.62 -8.79
N PRO A 94 -3.88 -10.39 -9.43
CA PRO A 94 -4.81 -11.45 -9.76
C PRO A 94 -4.26 -12.44 -10.80
N ALA A 95 -3.29 -12.04 -11.63
CA ALA A 95 -2.70 -12.91 -12.66
C ALA A 95 -1.77 -13.99 -12.07
N THR A 96 -1.10 -13.70 -10.95
CA THR A 96 -0.20 -14.65 -10.27
C THR A 96 -0.82 -15.21 -9.00
N GLY A 97 -1.86 -14.57 -8.46
CA GLY A 97 -2.44 -14.88 -7.16
C GLY A 97 -1.60 -14.41 -5.97
N LEU A 98 -0.38 -13.90 -6.21
CA LEU A 98 0.57 -13.45 -5.20
C LEU A 98 0.19 -12.08 -4.64
N SER A 99 0.61 -11.80 -3.41
CA SER A 99 0.32 -10.54 -2.73
C SER A 99 1.47 -10.06 -1.86
N ILE A 100 1.62 -8.74 -1.74
CA ILE A 100 2.49 -8.09 -0.77
C ILE A 100 1.67 -7.35 0.28
N LYS A 101 2.13 -7.37 1.53
CA LYS A 101 1.67 -6.44 2.56
C LYS A 101 2.61 -5.25 2.63
N PHE A 102 2.06 -4.05 2.81
CA PHE A 102 2.86 -2.84 2.91
C PHE A 102 2.22 -1.80 3.83
N ILE A 103 3.06 -0.89 4.34
CA ILE A 103 2.59 0.36 4.94
C ILE A 103 2.78 1.53 3.96
N ALA A 104 1.83 2.46 3.97
CA ALA A 104 1.93 3.70 3.20
C ALA A 104 2.80 4.73 3.93
N ILE A 105 3.89 5.16 3.29
CA ILE A 105 4.84 6.14 3.86
C ILE A 105 4.97 7.41 3.03
N ASP A 106 4.41 7.43 1.82
CA ASP A 106 4.55 8.57 0.92
C ASP A 106 3.39 8.66 -0.09
N VAL A 107 3.36 9.75 -0.84
CA VAL A 107 2.32 10.08 -1.82
C VAL A 107 2.55 9.32 -3.13
N ALA A 108 1.54 8.59 -3.62
CA ALA A 108 1.48 8.14 -5.01
C ALA A 108 0.52 9.02 -5.82
N ARG A 109 1.00 9.65 -6.91
CA ARG A 109 0.21 10.55 -7.76
C ARG A 109 0.02 9.97 -9.15
N ASP A 110 -1.16 9.43 -9.46
CA ASP A 110 -1.37 8.78 -10.76
C ASP A 110 -2.83 8.74 -11.28
N GLY A 111 -3.74 9.56 -10.74
CA GLY A 111 -5.14 9.66 -11.22
C GLY A 111 -6.02 8.45 -10.90
N VAL A 112 -5.47 7.23 -10.94
CA VAL A 112 -6.05 5.96 -10.50
C VAL A 112 -5.52 5.55 -9.13
N GLU A 113 -6.10 4.53 -8.50
CA GLU A 113 -5.56 3.96 -7.26
C GLU A 113 -4.16 3.40 -7.52
N THR A 114 -3.14 3.86 -6.80
CA THR A 114 -1.73 3.57 -7.12
C THR A 114 -0.91 3.25 -5.88
N VAL A 115 -0.09 2.22 -6.02
CA VAL A 115 0.97 1.84 -5.09
C VAL A 115 2.32 1.94 -5.81
N VAL A 116 3.30 2.58 -5.17
CA VAL A 116 4.69 2.57 -5.65
C VAL A 116 5.56 1.92 -4.58
N ALA A 117 5.96 0.67 -4.81
CA ALA A 117 6.73 -0.11 -3.85
C ALA A 117 8.20 -0.22 -4.26
N SER A 118 8.99 -1.01 -3.53
CA SER A 118 10.36 -1.30 -3.93
C SER A 118 10.43 -2.28 -5.12
N PRO A 119 11.55 -2.34 -5.87
CA PRO A 119 11.75 -3.33 -6.93
C PRO A 119 11.60 -4.77 -6.45
N GLU A 120 12.04 -5.08 -5.24
CA GLU A 120 11.93 -6.41 -4.63
C GLU A 120 10.47 -6.76 -4.32
N ALA A 121 9.71 -5.80 -3.78
CA ALA A 121 8.29 -5.95 -3.54
C ALA A 121 7.51 -6.17 -4.85
N PHE A 122 7.79 -5.36 -5.87
CA PHE A 122 7.19 -5.50 -7.20
C PHE A 122 7.49 -6.88 -7.80
N SER A 123 8.76 -7.27 -7.82
CA SER A 123 9.19 -8.54 -8.42
C SER A 123 8.58 -9.75 -7.72
N SER A 124 8.32 -9.65 -6.40
CA SER A 124 7.72 -10.73 -5.61
C SER A 124 6.26 -11.07 -5.99
N VAL A 125 5.56 -10.16 -6.67
CA VAL A 125 4.18 -10.37 -7.17
C VAL A 125 4.06 -10.29 -8.69
N SER A 126 5.15 -9.93 -9.36
CA SER A 126 5.28 -9.86 -10.81
C SER A 126 5.12 -11.25 -11.45
N LYS A 127 4.62 -11.28 -12.70
CA LYS A 127 4.52 -12.52 -13.47
C LYS A 127 5.89 -12.98 -13.97
N SER A 128 6.76 -12.04 -14.34
CA SER A 128 8.13 -12.32 -14.78
C SER A 128 9.06 -12.66 -13.61
N GLY A 129 8.67 -12.34 -12.37
CA GLY A 129 9.58 -12.39 -11.22
C GLY A 129 10.65 -11.30 -11.26
N THR A 130 10.49 -10.30 -12.12
CA THR A 130 11.39 -9.17 -12.31
C THR A 130 10.61 -7.85 -12.35
N THR A 131 11.29 -6.75 -12.67
CA THR A 131 10.68 -5.43 -12.89
C THR A 131 10.34 -5.15 -14.36
N ALA A 132 10.50 -6.12 -15.27
CA ALA A 132 10.38 -5.90 -16.71
C ALA A 132 9.00 -5.39 -17.16
N GLU A 133 7.93 -5.69 -16.42
CA GLU A 133 6.59 -5.20 -16.75
C GLU A 133 6.45 -3.67 -16.58
N GLY A 134 7.27 -3.03 -15.73
CA GLY A 134 7.17 -1.62 -15.39
C GLY A 134 5.96 -1.27 -14.50
N VAL A 135 4.80 -1.83 -14.81
CA VAL A 135 3.52 -1.63 -14.11
C VAL A 135 2.76 -2.96 -14.06
N ILE A 136 2.22 -3.30 -12.89
CA ILE A 136 1.24 -4.39 -12.76
C ILE A 136 -0.15 -3.76 -12.69
N ASN A 137 -0.99 -4.13 -13.66
CA ASN A 137 -2.37 -3.66 -13.79
C ASN A 137 -3.26 -4.80 -14.31
N PRO A 138 -4.39 -5.13 -13.64
CA PRO A 138 -4.84 -4.58 -12.36
C PRO A 138 -4.09 -5.19 -11.17
N VAL A 139 -4.11 -4.49 -10.04
CA VAL A 139 -3.90 -5.08 -8.70
C VAL A 139 -5.13 -4.87 -7.84
N TYR A 140 -5.38 -5.78 -6.89
CA TYR A 140 -6.45 -5.62 -5.90
C TYR A 140 -5.85 -5.12 -4.59
N ILE A 141 -6.34 -3.97 -4.14
CA ILE A 141 -5.89 -3.32 -2.90
C ILE A 141 -6.86 -3.65 -1.76
N THR A 142 -6.32 -4.16 -0.66
CA THR A 142 -7.07 -4.35 0.59
C THR A 142 -6.52 -3.41 1.64
N PHE A 143 -7.37 -2.52 2.17
CA PHE A 143 -7.03 -1.70 3.32
C PHE A 143 -7.32 -2.47 4.60
N TYR A 144 -6.32 -2.57 5.48
CA TYR A 144 -6.50 -3.18 6.79
C TYR A 144 -6.84 -2.13 7.83
N GLY A 145 -6.12 -1.00 7.87
CA GLY A 145 -6.37 0.07 8.83
C GLY A 145 -5.16 0.97 9.07
N THR A 146 -5.31 1.96 9.93
CA THR A 146 -4.23 2.87 10.35
C THR A 146 -3.45 2.32 11.54
N VAL A 147 -2.30 2.96 11.85
CA VAL A 147 -1.38 2.56 12.94
C VAL A 147 -2.06 2.44 14.31
N THR A 148 -3.18 3.14 14.55
CA THR A 148 -3.91 3.15 15.83
C THR A 148 -5.10 2.20 15.89
N ALA A 149 -5.45 1.52 14.79
CA ALA A 149 -6.54 0.56 14.75
C ALA A 149 -6.06 -0.86 15.08
N ALA A 150 -6.95 -1.77 15.50
CA ALA A 150 -6.65 -3.20 15.68
C ALA A 150 -6.04 -3.88 14.43
N ALA A 151 -6.22 -3.27 13.26
CA ALA A 151 -5.60 -3.65 12.00
C ALA A 151 -4.11 -3.32 11.86
N ALA A 152 -3.54 -2.54 12.78
CA ALA A 152 -2.10 -2.37 12.91
C ALA A 152 -1.41 -3.74 13.07
N SER A 153 -2.08 -4.72 13.68
CA SER A 153 -1.61 -6.10 13.81
C SER A 153 -1.33 -6.81 12.47
N ASN A 154 -1.77 -6.30 11.32
CA ASN A 154 -1.47 -6.93 10.03
C ASN A 154 -0.08 -6.57 9.47
N CYS A 155 0.43 -5.38 9.79
CA CYS A 155 1.71 -4.87 9.27
C CYS A 155 2.73 -4.55 10.35
N TRP A 156 2.29 -4.11 11.53
CA TRP A 156 3.12 -3.66 12.64
C TRP A 156 3.35 -4.81 13.64
N ALA A 157 4.55 -4.85 14.22
CA ALA A 157 4.99 -5.86 15.19
C ALA A 157 4.69 -5.42 16.62
#